data_AF-A0A939SMC2-F1
#
_entry.id   AF-A0A939SMC2-F1
#
_cell.length_a   1.000
_cell.length_b   1.000
_cell.length_c   1.000
_cell.angle_alpha   90.00
_cell.angle_beta   90.00
_cell.angle_gamma   90.00
#
_symmetry.space_group_name_H-M   'P 1'
#
loop_
_entity.id
_entity.type
_entity.pdbx_description
1 polymer ?
#
loop_
_entity_poly.entity_id
_entity_poly.type
_entity_poly.pdbx_seq_one_letter_code
_entity_poly.pdbx_strand_id
1 'polypeptide(L)' 'MLKYLDEYLDENTVLYVKLHDFEKQEIKRTFNKVKFFPNEYETYEFLTASDGLITDYSSVMFDYLNLKKPIILLCI' A
#
# COMPACT_ATOMS: atom_id res chain seq x y z
N MET A 1 -0.89 12.18 -6.55
CA MET A 1 -0.34 11.59 -5.31
C MET A 1 0.68 10.50 -5.58
N LEU A 2 0.34 9.38 -6.24
CA LEU A 2 1.29 8.26 -6.43
C LEU A 2 2.61 8.66 -7.10
N LYS A 3 2.58 9.53 -8.12
CA LYS A 3 3.80 10.08 -8.74
C LYS A 3 4.69 10.84 -7.74
N TYR A 4 4.08 11.61 -6.84
CA TYR A 4 4.82 12.33 -5.80
C TYR A 4 5.48 11.34 -4.82
N LEU A 5 4.76 10.30 -4.40
CA LEU A 5 5.35 9.28 -3.54
C LEU A 5 6.48 8.52 -4.26
N ASP A 6 6.32 8.18 -5.54
CA ASP A 6 7.37 7.52 -6.33
C ASP A 6 8.67 8.34 -6.41
N GLU A 7 8.54 9.67 -6.53
CA GLU A 7 9.67 10.60 -6.62
C GLU A 7 10.35 10.88 -5.27
N TYR A 8 9.58 10.95 -4.17
CA TYR A 8 10.07 11.46 -2.88
C TYR A 8 10.26 10.40 -1.78
N LEU A 9 9.81 9.16 -1.98
CA LEU A 9 10.18 8.05 -1.08
C LEU A 9 11.70 7.84 -1.10
N ASP A 10 12.28 7.40 0.01
CA ASP A 10 13.70 7.06 0.08
C ASP A 10 14.03 5.82 -0.79
N GLU A 11 15.32 5.53 -0.99
CA GLU A 11 15.74 4.45 -1.89
C GLU A 11 15.45 3.04 -1.36
N ASN A 12 15.27 2.89 -0.05
CA ASN A 12 15.02 1.59 0.60
C ASN A 12 13.53 1.34 0.86
N THR A 13 12.66 2.27 0.49
CA THR A 13 11.21 2.15 0.65
C THR A 13 10.53 1.82 -0.67
N VAL A 14 9.67 0.79 -0.62
CA VAL A 14 8.75 0.42 -1.69
C VAL A 14 7.32 0.53 -1.17
N LEU A 15 6.44 1.16 -1.94
CA LEU A 15 5.03 1.30 -1.59
C LEU A 15 4.19 0.34 -2.42
N TYR A 16 3.52 -0.60 -1.77
CA TYR A 16 2.55 -1.49 -2.42
C TYR A 16 1.14 -0.94 -2.30
N VAL A 17 0.48 -0.73 -3.44
CA VAL A 17 -0.85 -0.12 -3.51
C VAL A 17 -1.88 -1.15 -3.94
N LYS A 18 -2.86 -1.40 -3.06
CA LYS A 18 -4.01 -2.25 -3.33
C LYS A 18 -5.22 -1.38 -3.69
N LEU A 19 -5.41 -1.16 -4.99
CA LEU A 19 -6.53 -0.39 -5.53
C LEU A 19 -7.73 -1.28 -5.85
N HIS A 20 -8.93 -0.70 -5.90
CA HIS A 20 -10.09 -1.38 -6.44
C HIS A 20 -9.96 -1.55 -7.97
N ASP A 21 -10.59 -2.58 -8.54
CA ASP A 21 -10.39 -2.95 -9.95
C ASP A 21 -10.80 -1.84 -10.93
N PHE A 22 -11.74 -0.99 -10.54
CA PHE A 22 -12.14 0.20 -11.31
C PHE A 22 -11.01 1.23 -11.41
N GLU A 23 -10.27 1.46 -10.32
CA GLU A 23 -9.19 2.46 -10.24
C GLU A 23 -7.91 2.00 -10.95
N LYS A 24 -7.67 0.69 -11.00
CA LYS A 24 -6.49 0.11 -11.67
C LYS A 24 -6.41 0.45 -13.16
N GLN A 25 -7.54 0.68 -13.81
CA GLN A 25 -7.60 0.91 -15.26
C GLN A 25 -7.02 2.28 -15.67
N GLU A 26 -7.06 3.25 -14.77
CA GLU A 26 -6.65 4.63 -15.09
C GLU A 26 -5.17 4.90 -14.78
N ILE A 27 -4.49 4.01 -14.06
CA ILE A 27 -3.14 4.27 -13.55
C ILE A 27 -2.07 3.55 -14.39
N LYS A 28 -1.19 4.36 -15.01
CA LYS A 28 -0.01 3.84 -15.72
C LYS A 28 0.92 3.11 -14.76
N ARG A 29 1.37 1.92 -15.15
CA ARG A 29 2.26 1.06 -14.36
C ARG A 29 3.75 1.42 -14.43
N THR A 30 4.07 2.67 -14.78
CA THR A 30 5.44 3.17 -14.95
C THR A 30 5.90 3.91 -13.70
N PHE A 31 6.06 3.18 -12.60
CA PHE A 31 6.59 3.67 -11.33
C PHE A 31 7.79 2.82 -10.92
N ASN A 32 8.74 3.40 -10.19
CA ASN A 32 9.95 2.71 -9.76
C ASN A 32 9.79 2.10 -8.35
N LYS A 33 9.29 2.89 -7.41
CA LYS A 33 9.13 2.58 -5.98
C LYS A 33 7.69 2.28 -5.60
N VAL A 34 6.73 2.75 -6.38
CA VAL A 34 5.32 2.40 -6.21
C VAL A 34 5.01 1.15 -7.03
N LYS A 35 4.54 0.08 -6.38
CA LYS A 35 4.16 -1.18 -7.00
C LYS A 35 2.69 -1.47 -6.74
N PHE A 36 2.04 -2.12 -7.70
CA PHE A 36 0.70 -2.64 -7.48
C PHE A 36 0.77 -3.88 -6.60
N PHE A 37 -0.24 -4.05 -5.76
CA PHE A 37 -0.37 -5.24 -4.93
C PHE A 37 -0.38 -6.50 -5.82
N PRO A 38 0.48 -7.49 -5.55
CA PRO A 38 0.56 -8.71 -6.35
C PRO A 38 -0.73 -9.53 -6.20
N ASN A 39 -1.20 -10.13 -7.28
CA ASN A 39 -2.44 -10.93 -7.27
C ASN A 39 -2.22 -12.35 -6.74
N GLU A 40 -0.96 -12.77 -6.63
CA GLU A 40 -0.54 -14.11 -6.26
C GLU A 40 -0.55 -14.35 -4.75
N TYR A 41 -0.62 -13.28 -3.94
CA TYR A 41 -0.57 -13.36 -2.48
C TYR A 41 -1.91 -13.00 -1.86
N GLU A 42 -2.25 -13.72 -0.79
CA GLU A 42 -3.36 -13.34 0.08
C GLU A 42 -2.99 -12.04 0.82
N THR A 43 -3.98 -11.20 1.11
CA THR A 43 -3.77 -9.86 1.65
C THR A 43 -3.10 -9.88 3.01
N TYR A 44 -3.61 -10.68 3.94
CA TYR A 44 -3.08 -10.75 5.30
C TYR A 44 -1.69 -11.38 5.32
N GLU A 45 -1.44 -12.38 4.46
CA GLU A 45 -0.11 -12.97 4.31
C GLU A 45 0.91 -11.90 3.91
N PHE A 46 0.61 -11.10 2.88
CA PHE A 46 1.49 -10.03 2.44
C PHE A 46 1.68 -8.95 3.51
N LEU A 47 0.62 -8.58 4.22
CA LEU A 47 0.66 -7.59 5.31
C LEU A 47 1.56 -8.04 6.47
N THR A 48 1.74 -9.34 6.69
CA THR A 48 2.72 -9.81 7.70
C THR A 48 4.15 -9.42 7.35
N ALA A 49 4.47 -9.25 6.07
CA ALA A 49 5.79 -8.88 5.57
C ALA A 49 6.02 -7.37 5.43
N SER A 50 4.98 -6.53 5.49
CA SER A 50 5.13 -5.07 5.36
C SER A 50 5.65 -4.40 6.63
N ASP A 51 6.38 -3.29 6.51
CA ASP A 51 6.88 -2.54 7.66
C ASP A 51 5.84 -1.58 8.27
N GLY A 52 4.81 -1.21 7.51
CA GLY A 52 3.75 -0.32 7.95
C GLY A 52 2.55 -0.34 7.01
N LEU A 53 1.41 0.18 7.47
CA LEU A 53 0.16 0.24 6.71
C LEU A 53 -0.28 1.69 6.56
N ILE A 54 -0.60 2.11 5.34
CA ILE A 54 -1.35 3.35 5.07
C ILE A 54 -2.77 2.95 4.69
N THR A 55 -3.76 3.48 5.40
CA THR A 55 -5.17 3.19 5.13
C THR A 55 -6.04 4.38 5.51
N ASP A 56 -7.25 4.43 4.99
CA ASP A 56 -8.26 5.44 5.31
C ASP A 56 -9.25 4.87 6.33
N TYR A 57 -10.23 4.08 5.87
CA TYR A 57 -11.35 3.55 6.66
C TYR A 57 -11.58 2.05 6.40
N SER A 58 -10.53 1.33 5.99
CA SER A 58 -10.63 -0.11 5.76
C SER A 58 -10.60 -0.90 7.07
N SER A 59 -11.44 -1.93 7.17
CA SER A 59 -11.46 -2.83 8.33
C SER A 59 -10.13 -3.57 8.53
N VAL A 60 -9.30 -3.68 7.48
CA VAL A 60 -7.96 -4.28 7.54
C VAL A 60 -7.05 -3.62 8.58
N MET A 61 -7.33 -2.36 8.94
CA MET A 61 -6.66 -1.67 10.03
C MET A 61 -6.72 -2.47 11.34
N PHE A 62 -7.91 -2.98 11.69
CA PHE A 62 -8.12 -3.67 12.97
C PHE A 62 -7.33 -4.97 13.05
N ASP A 63 -7.22 -5.68 11.93
CA ASP A 63 -6.41 -6.90 11.85
C ASP A 63 -4.92 -6.58 11.92
N TYR A 64 -4.48 -5.52 11.21
CA TYR A 64 -3.08 -5.10 11.16
C TYR A 64 -2.56 -4.58 12.51
N LEU A 65 -3.44 -4.04 13.37
CA LEU A 65 -3.08 -3.61 14.74
C LEU A 65 -2.40 -4.73 15.55
N ASN A 66 -2.74 -6.00 15.28
CA ASN A 66 -2.14 -7.15 15.95
C ASN A 66 -0.63 -7.28 15.69
N LEU A 67 -0.13 -6.74 14.57
CA LEU A 67 1.29 -6.78 14.22
C LEU A 67 2.13 -5.74 14.99
N LYS A 68 1.49 -4.79 15.68
CA LYS A 68 2.16 -3.68 16.42
C LYS A 68 3.12 -2.87 15.54
N LYS A 69 2.83 -2.78 14.24
CA LYS A 69 3.57 -1.99 13.26
C LYS A 69 2.91 -0.61 13.07
N PRO A 70 3.65 0.39 12.57
CA PRO A 70 3.09 1.71 12.27
C PRO A 70 1.88 1.64 11.33
N ILE A 71 0.84 2.40 11.67
CA ILE A 71 -0.35 2.62 10.84
C ILE A 71 -0.51 4.13 10.63
N ILE A 72 -0.64 4.54 9.37
CA ILE A 72 -0.91 5.92 8.98
C ILE A 72 -2.35 5.99 8.46
N LEU A 73 -3.16 6.83 9.10
CA LEU A 73 -4.52 7.10 8.68
C LEU A 73 -4.53 8.28 7.70
N LEU A 74 -4.83 8.01 6.44
CA LEU A 74 -4.96 9.02 5.40
C LEU A 74 -6.44 9.32 5.16
N CYS A 75 -6.99 10.20 6.00
CA CYS A 75 -8.34 10.71 5.84
C CYS A 75 -8.33 11.87 4.84
N ILE A 76 -8.76 11.63 3.61
CA ILE A 76 -8.96 12.66 2.57
C ILE A 76 -10.43 13.09 2.55
#